data_AF-A0A2E7W3S3-F1
#
_entry.id   AF-A0A2E7W3S3-F1
#
_cell.length_a   1.000
_cell.length_b   1.000
_cell.length_c   1.000
_cell.angle_alpha   90.00
_cell.angle_beta   90.00
_cell.angle_gamma   90.00
#
_symmetry.space_group_name_H-M   'P 1'
#
loop_
_entity.id
_entity.type
_entity.pdbx_description
1 polymer ?
#
loop_
_entity_poly.entity_id
_entity_poly.type
_entity_poly.pdbx_seq_one_letter_code
_entity_poly.pdbx_strand_id
1 'polypeptide(L)'
;MSDKNKFKTIQTGPILDKEPKLLHDLPQDKIVSALISLASELYIVRDRVRTLESELENTDALRPNAVENHKDTEEERDARAADAQAFANRFWYQLIKPDDPVSKIDPDIKKFL
;
A
#
# COMPACT_ATOMS: atom_id res chain seq x y z
N MET A 1 -18.69 -33.62 16.34
CA MET A 1 -18.02 -33.09 15.13
C MET A 1 -18.12 -31.57 15.20
N SER A 2 -17.00 -30.86 15.38
CA SER A 2 -16.98 -29.41 15.53
C SER A 2 -15.96 -28.85 14.56
N ASP A 3 -16.46 -28.33 13.43
CA ASP A 3 -15.68 -27.69 12.40
C ASP A 3 -15.19 -26.33 12.91
N LYS A 4 -13.92 -26.29 13.31
CA LYS A 4 -13.22 -25.04 13.60
C LYS A 4 -12.95 -24.34 12.29
N ASN A 5 -13.70 -23.28 12.04
CA ASN A 5 -13.48 -22.29 10.99
C ASN A 5 -12.05 -21.72 11.12
N LYS A 6 -11.11 -22.31 10.37
CA LYS A 6 -9.74 -21.79 10.26
C LYS A 6 -9.78 -20.62 9.30
N PHE A 7 -9.74 -19.40 9.83
CA PHE A 7 -9.37 -18.23 9.04
C PHE A 7 -7.99 -18.49 8.44
N LYS A 8 -7.97 -18.79 7.14
CA LYS A 8 -6.74 -18.97 6.38
C LYS A 8 -6.25 -17.56 6.07
N THR A 9 -5.42 -17.01 6.94
CA THR A 9 -4.72 -15.75 6.66
C THR A 9 -3.87 -15.99 5.41
N ILE A 10 -4.29 -15.43 4.28
CA ILE A 10 -3.49 -15.46 3.06
C ILE A 10 -2.30 -14.55 3.37
N GLN A 11 -1.16 -15.14 3.74
CA GLN A 11 0.10 -14.41 3.82
C GLN A 11 0.43 -13.93 2.41
N THR A 12 -0.03 -12.72 2.12
CA THR A 12 0.02 -12.08 0.80
C THR A 12 1.27 -11.21 0.78
N GLY A 13 2.43 -11.83 1.01
CA GLY A 13 3.71 -11.14 1.07
C GLY A 13 4.86 -12.13 0.88
N PRO A 14 5.98 -11.72 0.28
CA PRO A 14 7.15 -12.58 0.14
C PRO A 14 7.66 -13.01 1.52
N ILE A 15 7.93 -14.30 1.71
CA ILE A 15 8.64 -14.81 2.89
C ILE A 15 10.09 -14.33 2.76
N LEU A 16 10.47 -13.35 3.57
CA LEU A 16 11.83 -12.82 3.59
C LEU A 16 12.62 -13.60 4.66
N ASP A 17 13.68 -14.31 4.24
CA ASP A 17 14.55 -15.09 5.15
C ASP A 17 15.39 -14.21 6.09
N LYS A 18 15.50 -12.91 5.79
CA LYS A 18 16.19 -11.90 6.60
C LYS A 18 15.31 -10.65 6.70
N GLU A 19 15.14 -10.14 7.91
CA GLU A 19 14.46 -8.89 8.15
C GLU A 19 15.20 -7.74 7.44
N PRO A 20 14.51 -6.88 6.66
CA PRO A 20 15.17 -5.81 5.92
C PRO A 20 15.80 -4.79 6.87
N LYS A 21 17.10 -4.48 6.68
CA LYS A 21 17.90 -3.55 7.50
C LYS A 21 17.25 -2.18 7.73
N LEU A 22 16.39 -1.75 6.81
CA LEU A 22 15.63 -0.49 6.90
C LEU A 22 14.83 -0.34 8.20
N LEU A 23 14.29 -1.43 8.76
CA LEU A 23 13.47 -1.36 9.97
C LEU A 23 14.29 -1.25 11.26
N HIS A 24 15.54 -1.70 11.23
CA HIS A 24 16.39 -1.77 12.43
C HIS A 24 17.16 -0.47 12.70
N ASP A 25 17.35 0.38 11.68
CA ASP A 25 18.19 1.59 11.74
C ASP A 25 17.38 2.92 11.72
N LEU A 26 16.05 2.87 11.71
CA LEU A 26 15.21 4.07 11.73
C LEU A 26 14.96 4.55 13.17
N PRO A 27 15.26 5.82 13.51
CA PRO A 27 14.85 6.42 14.77
C PRO A 27 13.33 6.30 14.93
N GLN A 28 12.85 5.86 16.10
CA GLN A 28 11.42 5.66 16.37
C GLN A 28 10.59 6.90 16.01
N ASP A 29 11.12 8.11 16.27
CA ASP A 29 10.46 9.38 15.91
C ASP A 29 10.18 9.53 14.41
N LYS A 30 11.08 9.03 13.55
CA LYS A 30 10.88 9.08 12.09
C LYS A 30 9.76 8.14 11.66
N ILE A 31 9.69 6.93 12.25
CA ILE A 31 8.61 5.97 11.97
C ILE A 31 7.26 6.54 12.42
N VAL A 32 7.19 7.12 13.62
CA VAL A 32 5.97 7.75 14.13
C VAL A 32 5.53 8.90 13.22
N SER A 33 6.46 9.76 12.79
CA SER A 33 6.14 10.86 11.86
C SER A 33 5.61 10.37 10.51
N ALA A 34 6.20 9.29 9.95
CA ALA A 34 5.75 8.69 8.72
C ALA A 34 4.36 8.06 8.86
N LEU A 35 4.09 7.37 9.98
CA LEU A 35 2.78 6.79 10.26
C LEU A 35 1.71 7.86 10.42
N ILE A 36 2.00 8.97 11.12
CA ILE A 36 1.06 10.10 11.25
C ILE A 36 0.79 10.70 9.87
N SER A 37 1.81 10.96 9.07
CA SER A 37 1.64 11.51 7.72
C SER A 37 0.79 10.58 6.84
N LEU A 38 1.05 9.27 6.89
CA LEU A 38 0.25 8.28 6.16
C LEU A 38 -1.20 8.25 6.65
N ALA A 39 -1.43 8.33 7.96
CA ALA A 39 -2.77 8.37 8.53
C ALA A 39 -3.55 9.62 8.10
N SER A 40 -2.87 10.78 8.01
CA SER A 40 -3.46 12.01 7.51
C SER A 40 -3.86 11.90 6.03
N GLU A 41 -2.99 11.35 5.19
CA GLU A 41 -3.30 11.10 3.77
C GLU A 41 -4.47 10.13 3.61
N LEU A 42 -4.49 9.03 4.38
CA LEU A 42 -5.59 8.06 4.36
C LEU A 42 -6.91 8.71 4.76
N TYR A 43 -6.90 9.61 5.74
CA TYR A 43 -8.08 10.37 6.14
C TYR A 43 -8.58 11.27 5.00
N ILE A 44 -7.70 11.98 4.31
CA ILE A 44 -8.06 12.83 3.15
C ILE A 44 -8.66 11.98 2.02
N VAL A 45 -8.05 10.82 1.71
CA VAL A 45 -8.59 9.90 0.70
C VAL A 45 -9.99 9.43 1.10
N ARG A 46 -10.17 9.01 2.35
CA ARG A 46 -11.48 8.60 2.88
C ARG A 46 -12.52 9.71 2.75
N ASP A 47 -12.16 10.93 3.11
CA ASP A 47 -13.06 12.09 3.03
C ASP A 47 -13.48 12.36 1.60
N ARG A 48 -12.52 12.39 0.66
CA ARG A 48 -12.79 12.57 -0.77
C ARG A 48 -13.66 11.47 -1.37
N VAL A 49 -13.47 10.22 -0.98
CA VAL A 49 -14.33 9.10 -1.42
C VAL A 49 -15.76 9.30 -0.93
N ARG A 50 -15.94 9.68 0.34
CA ARG A 50 -17.27 9.99 0.89
C ARG A 50 -17.95 11.16 0.19
N THR A 51 -17.20 12.23 -0.10
CA THR A 51 -17.74 13.35 -0.88
C THR A 51 -18.14 12.87 -2.28
N LEU A 52 -17.32 12.07 -2.94
CA LEU A 52 -17.63 11.52 -4.26
C LEU A 52 -18.88 10.64 -4.23
N GLU A 53 -19.01 9.74 -3.24
CA GLU A 53 -20.22 8.93 -3.04
C GLU A 53 -21.45 9.84 -2.86
N SER A 54 -21.35 10.87 -2.03
CA SER A 54 -22.44 11.83 -1.80
C SER A 54 -22.85 12.58 -3.07
N GLU A 55 -21.88 13.04 -3.87
CA GLU A 55 -22.17 13.73 -5.13
C GLU A 55 -22.79 12.79 -6.17
N LEU A 56 -22.38 11.53 -6.20
CA LEU A 56 -22.96 10.51 -7.09
C LEU A 56 -24.38 10.11 -6.65
N GLU A 57 -24.64 10.06 -5.35
CA GLU A 57 -26.00 9.85 -4.82
C GLU A 57 -26.89 11.07 -5.13
N ASN A 58 -26.40 12.29 -4.93
CA ASN A 58 -27.14 13.53 -5.23
C ASN A 58 -27.49 13.69 -6.72
N THR A 59 -26.72 13.06 -7.61
CA THR A 59 -26.96 13.07 -9.06
C THR A 59 -27.73 11.85 -9.56
N ASP A 60 -28.24 11.01 -8.64
CA ASP A 60 -28.91 9.73 -8.92
C ASP A 60 -28.06 8.74 -9.74
N ALA A 61 -26.75 8.98 -9.84
CA ALA A 61 -25.80 8.11 -10.53
C ALA A 61 -25.42 6.88 -9.69
N LEU A 62 -25.53 6.99 -8.36
CA LEU A 62 -25.30 5.94 -7.40
C LEU A 62 -26.52 5.80 -6.49
N ARG A 63 -26.97 4.57 -6.22
CA ARG A 63 -28.05 4.34 -5.27
C ARG A 63 -27.54 4.51 -3.83
N PRO A 64 -28.39 4.96 -2.89
CA PRO A 64 -28.02 5.02 -1.49
C PRO A 64 -27.47 3.70 -0.97
N ASN A 65 -26.32 3.74 -0.29
CA ASN A 65 -25.62 2.57 0.27
C ASN A 65 -25.20 1.52 -0.78
N ALA A 66 -25.03 1.91 -2.05
CA ALA A 66 -24.63 0.97 -3.10
C ALA A 66 -23.23 0.39 -2.85
N VAL A 67 -22.32 1.16 -2.25
CA VAL A 67 -20.94 0.72 -1.97
C VAL A 67 -20.91 -0.32 -0.86
N GLU A 68 -21.65 -0.10 0.23
CA GLU A 68 -21.75 -1.02 1.37
C GLU A 68 -22.42 -2.33 1.00
N ASN A 69 -23.38 -2.27 0.08
CA ASN A 69 -24.11 -3.43 -0.40
C ASN A 69 -23.48 -4.06 -1.65
N HIS A 70 -22.39 -3.49 -2.16
CA HIS A 70 -21.72 -4.01 -3.34
C HIS A 70 -21.20 -5.42 -3.06
N LYS A 71 -21.54 -6.35 -3.95
CA LYS A 71 -21.07 -7.73 -3.90
C LYS A 71 -20.30 -8.00 -5.17
N ASP A 72 -19.01 -8.18 -5.01
CA ASP A 72 -18.13 -8.54 -6.11
C ASP A 72 -18.53 -9.90 -6.70
N THR A 73 -18.43 -10.02 -8.03
CA THR A 73 -18.45 -11.34 -8.68
C THR A 73 -17.18 -12.12 -8.34
N GLU A 74 -17.10 -13.39 -8.75
CA GLU A 74 -15.85 -14.16 -8.58
C GLU A 74 -14.70 -13.54 -9.39
N GLU A 75 -14.99 -13.14 -10.62
CA GLU A 75 -14.02 -12.49 -11.52
C GLU A 75 -13.55 -11.13 -10.98
N GLU A 76 -14.46 -10.32 -10.43
CA GLU A 76 -14.10 -9.03 -9.84
C GLU A 76 -13.24 -9.18 -8.57
N ARG A 77 -13.50 -10.20 -7.76
CA ARG A 77 -12.67 -10.52 -6.58
C ARG A 77 -11.27 -10.92 -7.00
N ASP A 78 -11.15 -11.81 -7.98
CA ASP A 78 -9.87 -12.29 -8.48
C ASP A 78 -9.07 -11.15 -9.12
N ALA A 79 -9.72 -10.27 -9.89
CA ALA A 79 -9.09 -9.10 -10.47
C ALA A 79 -8.55 -8.13 -9.41
N ARG A 80 -9.33 -7.83 -8.37
CA ARG A 80 -8.88 -6.98 -7.26
C ARG A 80 -7.76 -7.61 -6.45
N ALA A 81 -7.84 -8.91 -6.20
CA ALA A 81 -6.78 -9.64 -5.50
C ALA A 81 -5.47 -9.62 -6.30
N ALA A 82 -5.54 -9.81 -7.61
CA ALA A 82 -4.39 -9.73 -8.51
C ALA A 82 -3.79 -8.31 -8.54
N ASP A 83 -4.63 -7.27 -8.60
CA ASP A 83 -4.17 -5.87 -8.57
C ASP A 83 -3.49 -5.53 -7.22
N ALA A 84 -4.11 -5.91 -6.10
CA ALA A 84 -3.53 -5.72 -4.77
C ALA A 84 -2.18 -6.44 -4.63
N GLN A 85 -2.06 -7.67 -5.13
CA GLN A 85 -0.82 -8.42 -5.16
C GLN A 85 0.24 -7.74 -6.03
N ALA A 86 -0.14 -7.25 -7.22
CA ALA A 86 0.76 -6.55 -8.13
C ALA A 86 1.29 -5.25 -7.51
N PHE A 87 0.42 -4.49 -6.85
CA PHE A 87 0.80 -3.31 -6.09
C PHE A 87 1.78 -3.65 -4.96
N ALA A 88 1.46 -4.65 -4.14
CA ALA A 88 2.32 -5.08 -3.04
C ALA A 88 3.71 -5.54 -3.55
N ASN A 89 3.74 -6.33 -4.62
CA ASN A 89 4.99 -6.78 -5.23
C ASN A 89 5.84 -5.61 -5.72
N ARG A 90 5.22 -4.61 -6.37
CA ARG A 90 5.93 -3.41 -6.83
C ARG A 90 6.45 -2.59 -5.65
N PHE A 91 5.65 -2.43 -4.60
CA PHE A 91 6.05 -1.72 -3.38
C PHE A 91 7.28 -2.37 -2.73
N TRP A 92 7.23 -3.69 -2.52
CA TRP A 92 8.36 -4.45 -1.96
C TRP A 92 9.59 -4.41 -2.85
N TYR A 93 9.42 -4.52 -4.18
CA TYR A 93 10.53 -4.37 -5.11
C TYR A 93 11.21 -3.01 -4.95
N GLN A 94 10.47 -1.91 -4.87
CA GLN A 94 11.06 -0.57 -4.69
C GLN A 94 11.74 -0.42 -3.33
N LEU A 95 11.20 -1.03 -2.27
CA LEU A 95 11.76 -0.92 -0.92
C LEU A 95 13.05 -1.74 -0.75
N ILE A 96 13.14 -2.89 -1.41
CA ILE A 96 14.28 -3.83 -1.29
C ILE A 96 15.34 -3.57 -2.36
N LYS A 97 14.98 -2.85 -3.44
CA LYS A 97 15.92 -2.52 -4.51
C LYS A 97 17.14 -1.81 -3.89
N PRO A 98 18.35 -2.33 -4.09
CA PRO A 98 19.55 -1.65 -3.64
C PRO A 98 19.68 -0.30 -4.37
N ASP A 99 19.96 0.75 -3.61
CA ASP A 99 20.35 2.06 -4.14
C ASP A 99 21.73 1.94 -4.79
N ASP A 100 21.81 1.38 -5.99
CA ASP A 100 22.97 1.60 -6.84
C ASP A 100 22.97 3.09 -7.23
N PRO A 101 23.99 3.88 -6.84
CA PRO A 101 24.02 5.29 -7.17
C PRO A 101 24.02 5.46 -8.69
N VAL A 102 23.00 6.13 -9.21
CA VAL A 102 22.83 6.43 -10.66
C VAL A 102 23.93 7.37 -11.18
N SER A 103 24.78 7.90 -10.29
CA SER A 103 26.00 8.61 -10.65
C SER A 103 27.15 8.20 -9.74
N LYS A 104 28.19 7.60 -10.35
CA LYS A 104 29.53 7.58 -9.77
C LYS A 104 30.19 8.89 -10.18
N ILE A 105 30.40 9.81 -9.24
CA ILE A 105 31.37 10.88 -9.46
C ILE A 105 32.73 10.19 -9.58
N ASP A 106 33.40 10.38 -10.71
CA ASP A 106 34.74 9.88 -10.92
C ASP A 106 35.66 10.43 -9.80
N PRO A 107 36.31 9.56 -9.00
CA PRO A 107 37.16 10.00 -7.89
C PRO A 107 38.35 10.86 -8.33
N ASP A 108 38.68 10.91 -9.62
CA ASP A 108 39.74 11.76 -10.16
C ASP A 108 39.29 13.20 -10.49
N ILE A 109 38.03 13.57 -10.29
CA ILE A 109 37.56 14.95 -10.49
C ILE A 109 37.94 15.83 -9.27
N LYS A 110 39.21 16.25 -9.22
CA LYS A 110 39.68 17.43 -8.48
C LYS A 110 39.65 18.65 -9.40
N LYS A 111 38.49 19.27 -9.58
CA LYS A 111 38.32 20.59 -10.23
C LYS A 111 36.90 21.05 -9.89
N PHE A 112 36.61 22.06 -9.08
CA PHE A 112 37.32 23.27 -8.70
C PHE A 112 36.93 23.59 -7.24
N LEU A 113 37.92 23.70 -6.35
CA LEU A 113 37.83 24.37 -5.05
C LEU A 113 38.91 25.44 -5.05
#